data_AF-A0A553K4A5-F1
#
_entry.id   AF-A0A553K4A5-F1
#
_cell.length_a   1.000
_cell.length_b   1.000
_cell.length_c   1.000
_cell.angle_alpha   90.00
_cell.angle_beta   90.00
_cell.angle_gamma   90.00
#
_symmetry.space_group_name_H-M   'P 1'
#
loop_
_entity.id
_entity.type
_entity.pdbx_description
1 polymer ?
#
loop_
_entity_poly.entity_id
_entity_poly.type
_entity_poly.pdbx_seq_one_letter_code
_entity_poly.pdbx_strand_id
1 'polypeptide(L)'
;MPDSETINWRELTPNVFLTTLEPASVNVGLVVGDERALLIDAGSSPAQGAALLASARTRAGVPVTHVVVTHNHWDHWFGIAGMPELVSIAHENLLETAPSGETAARATELGLAELPRPTVTFSIAKAVDLGGRRVEIVHFGGGHTGADAFVLVPDEDLTFTGDMLEQGSDPQFDETSNISNWPTALDGVLGASRASTRFVPGHGDVVERNFGFIQRAEVGMLYGTTEALIQQGTKLEDAAAAAEWPFSEETLAVALPLIYAELEAKGVKPRTQLPIMGL
;
A
#
# COMPACT_ATOMS: atom_id res chain seq x y z
N MET A 1 9.63 -12.27 -29.32
CA MET A 1 9.62 -11.28 -28.23
C MET A 1 8.15 -11.04 -27.95
N PRO A 2 7.65 -11.18 -26.71
CA PRO A 2 6.33 -10.62 -26.44
C PRO A 2 6.46 -9.11 -26.68
N ASP A 3 5.54 -8.56 -27.45
CA ASP A 3 5.48 -7.13 -27.71
C ASP A 3 5.57 -6.41 -26.36
N SER A 4 6.58 -5.55 -26.18
CA SER A 4 6.65 -4.72 -24.99
C SER A 4 5.44 -3.81 -25.03
N GLU A 5 4.42 -4.11 -24.23
CA GLU A 5 3.29 -3.20 -24.05
C GLU A 5 3.85 -1.81 -23.78
N THR A 6 3.44 -0.85 -24.61
CA THR A 6 3.95 0.50 -24.50
C THR A 6 3.41 1.10 -23.21
N ILE A 7 4.30 1.31 -22.23
CA ILE A 7 3.96 1.97 -20.96
C ILE A 7 3.40 3.36 -21.26
N ASN A 8 2.14 3.59 -20.88
CA ASN A 8 1.40 4.80 -21.19
C ASN A 8 1.24 5.68 -19.94
N TRP A 9 1.85 6.87 -19.97
CA TRP A 9 1.81 7.82 -18.86
C TRP A 9 0.60 8.76 -18.98
N ARG A 10 -0.38 8.60 -18.08
CA ARG A 10 -1.46 9.55 -17.84
C ARG A 10 -0.95 10.72 -17.01
N GLU A 11 -1.19 11.94 -17.47
CA GLU A 11 -0.90 13.16 -16.70
C GLU A 11 -1.96 13.39 -15.63
N LEU A 12 -1.57 13.44 -14.35
CA LEU A 12 -2.45 13.78 -13.22
C LEU A 12 -2.41 15.29 -12.91
N THR A 13 -1.22 15.86 -13.06
CA THR A 13 -0.89 17.30 -13.01
C THR A 13 0.31 17.54 -13.95
N PRO A 14 0.71 18.79 -14.22
CA PRO A 14 1.82 19.07 -15.14
C PRO A 14 3.15 18.37 -14.79
N ASN A 15 3.34 17.95 -13.54
CA ASN A 15 4.60 17.35 -13.05
C ASN A 15 4.44 15.96 -12.43
N VAL A 16 3.22 15.41 -12.41
CA VAL A 16 2.95 14.08 -11.86
C VAL A 16 2.23 13.24 -12.89
N PHE A 17 2.84 12.10 -13.21
CA PHE A 17 2.32 11.14 -14.17
C PHE A 17 2.05 9.80 -13.49
N LEU A 18 1.08 9.08 -14.03
CA LEU A 18 0.65 7.77 -13.57
C LEU A 18 0.66 6.80 -14.75
N THR A 19 1.18 5.61 -14.55
CA THR A 19 0.95 4.47 -15.44
C THR A 19 0.42 3.31 -14.62
N THR A 20 -0.33 2.42 -15.27
CA THR A 20 -0.72 1.14 -14.69
C THR A 20 0.10 0.04 -15.38
N LEU A 21 0.71 -0.85 -14.61
CA LEU A 21 1.52 -1.94 -15.13
C LEU A 21 0.77 -3.26 -15.05
N GLU A 22 0.65 -3.93 -16.19
CA GLU A 22 0.04 -5.24 -16.30
C GLU A 22 1.05 -6.38 -16.09
N PRO A 23 0.61 -7.57 -15.63
CA PRO A 23 -0.79 -7.99 -15.42
C PRO A 23 -1.35 -7.76 -14.01
N ALA A 24 -0.57 -7.18 -13.08
CA ALA A 24 -1.01 -6.93 -11.71
C ALA A 24 -1.90 -5.69 -11.59
N SER A 25 -2.09 -4.95 -12.68
CA SER A 25 -2.80 -3.66 -12.71
C SER A 25 -2.31 -2.68 -11.62
N VAL A 26 -1.00 -2.63 -11.40
CA VAL A 26 -0.36 -1.81 -10.35
C VAL A 26 -0.12 -0.37 -10.83
N ASN A 27 -0.52 0.60 -10.02
CA ASN A 27 -0.29 2.02 -10.26
C ASN A 27 1.16 2.40 -9.90
N VAL A 28 1.84 3.03 -10.86
CA VAL A 28 3.19 3.56 -10.69
C VAL A 28 3.21 5.04 -10.98
N GLY A 29 3.73 5.80 -10.02
CA GLY A 29 3.87 7.26 -10.11
C GLY A 29 5.22 7.69 -10.69
N LEU A 30 5.23 8.79 -11.43
CA LEU A 30 6.43 9.53 -11.82
C LEU A 30 6.25 11.00 -11.44
N VAL A 31 7.05 11.45 -10.48
CA VAL A 31 7.10 12.85 -10.04
C VAL A 31 8.34 13.50 -10.63
N VAL A 32 8.15 14.58 -11.40
CA VAL A 32 9.22 15.30 -12.09
C VAL A 32 9.47 16.61 -11.36
N GLY A 33 10.71 16.94 -11.01
CA GLY A 33 11.12 18.29 -10.56
C GLY A 33 12.02 18.97 -11.60
N ASP A 34 12.60 20.12 -11.25
CA ASP A 34 13.42 20.90 -12.19
C ASP A 34 14.77 20.26 -12.49
N GLU A 35 15.31 19.44 -11.57
CA GLU A 35 16.63 18.82 -11.70
C GLU A 35 16.59 17.31 -11.87
N ARG A 36 15.59 16.65 -11.30
CA ARG A 36 15.50 15.19 -11.26
C ARG A 36 14.06 14.72 -11.12
N ALA A 37 13.84 13.42 -11.35
CA ALA A 37 12.56 12.77 -11.17
C ALA A 37 12.66 11.55 -10.23
N LEU A 38 11.51 11.17 -9.68
CA LEU A 38 11.33 10.08 -8.73
C LEU A 38 10.18 9.18 -9.19
N LEU A 39 10.41 7.87 -9.18
CA LEU A 39 9.37 6.85 -9.36
C LEU A 39 8.75 6.47 -8.01
N ILE A 40 7.46 6.13 -8.02
CA ILE A 40 6.74 5.58 -6.87
C ILE A 40 6.21 4.22 -7.31
N ASP A 41 6.69 3.18 -6.65
CA ASP A 41 6.65 1.77 -6.99
C ASP A 41 7.39 1.39 -8.29
N ALA A 42 7.73 0.11 -8.42
CA ALA A 42 8.70 -0.37 -9.39
C ALA A 42 8.20 -1.49 -10.31
N GLY A 43 7.00 -2.03 -10.04
CA GLY A 43 6.48 -3.19 -10.76
C GLY A 43 6.98 -4.53 -10.19
N SER A 44 6.56 -5.59 -10.86
CA SER A 44 6.59 -6.98 -10.42
C SER A 44 7.87 -7.77 -10.68
N SER A 45 8.76 -7.28 -11.54
CA SER A 45 9.94 -8.06 -11.93
C SER A 45 11.09 -7.17 -12.35
N PRO A 46 12.35 -7.67 -12.28
CA PRO A 46 13.51 -6.91 -12.75
C PRO A 46 13.37 -6.45 -14.21
N ALA A 47 12.79 -7.28 -15.09
CA ALA A 47 12.58 -6.92 -16.49
C ALA A 47 11.55 -5.79 -16.65
N GLN A 48 10.45 -5.84 -15.89
CA GLN A 48 9.43 -4.79 -15.90
C GLN A 48 9.96 -3.48 -15.31
N GLY A 49 10.72 -3.55 -14.21
CA GLY A 49 11.36 -2.37 -13.62
C GLY A 49 12.36 -1.69 -14.58
N ALA A 50 13.17 -2.47 -15.31
CA ALA A 50 14.06 -1.92 -16.32
C ALA A 50 13.30 -1.22 -17.46
N ALA A 51 12.20 -1.83 -17.93
CA ALA A 51 11.34 -1.24 -18.97
C ALA A 51 10.64 0.04 -18.48
N LEU A 52 10.13 0.03 -17.24
CA LEU A 52 9.54 1.17 -16.57
C LEU A 52 10.54 2.33 -16.48
N LEU A 53 11.77 2.09 -16.03
CA LEU A 53 12.79 3.13 -15.94
C LEU A 53 13.14 3.73 -17.31
N ALA A 54 13.24 2.90 -18.35
CA ALA A 54 13.49 3.37 -19.70
C ALA A 54 12.34 4.29 -20.21
N SER A 55 11.10 3.90 -19.96
CA SER A 55 9.91 4.71 -20.29
C SER A 55 9.88 6.02 -19.47
N ALA A 56 10.11 5.93 -18.16
CA ALA A 56 10.12 7.06 -17.25
C ALA A 56 11.16 8.12 -17.64
N ARG A 57 12.38 7.70 -18.04
CA ARG A 57 13.42 8.60 -18.54
C ARG A 57 12.99 9.35 -19.79
N THR A 58 12.25 8.69 -20.67
CA THR A 58 11.71 9.31 -21.89
C THR A 58 10.63 10.34 -21.54
N ARG A 59 9.78 10.05 -20.54
CA ARG A 59 8.71 10.96 -20.09
C ARG A 59 9.23 12.16 -19.30
N ALA A 60 10.20 11.95 -18.41
CA ALA A 60 10.59 12.93 -17.40
C ALA A 60 11.31 14.16 -17.97
N GLY A 61 12.11 14.02 -19.02
CA GLY A 61 12.94 15.12 -19.56
C GLY A 61 14.10 15.56 -18.66
N VAL A 62 14.18 15.04 -17.43
CA VAL A 62 15.26 15.20 -16.46
C VAL A 62 15.72 13.82 -15.96
N PRO A 63 16.92 13.70 -15.34
CA PRO A 63 17.37 12.43 -14.79
C PRO A 63 16.39 11.83 -13.76
N VAL A 64 15.89 10.62 -14.02
CA VAL A 64 15.24 9.79 -12.99
C VAL A 64 16.33 9.26 -12.07
N THR A 65 16.25 9.57 -10.77
CA THR A 65 17.34 9.33 -9.80
C THR A 65 16.90 8.51 -8.58
N HIS A 66 15.60 8.47 -8.30
CA HIS A 66 15.05 7.82 -7.12
C HIS A 66 13.88 6.92 -7.51
N VAL A 67 13.65 5.89 -6.71
CA VAL A 67 12.42 5.11 -6.68
C VAL A 67 12.02 4.89 -5.23
N VAL A 68 10.75 5.10 -4.90
CA VAL A 68 10.18 4.79 -3.58
C VAL A 68 9.35 3.54 -3.73
N VAL A 69 9.52 2.57 -2.83
CA VAL A 69 8.66 1.39 -2.72
C VAL A 69 7.70 1.62 -1.57
N THR A 70 6.40 1.54 -1.84
CA THR A 70 5.34 1.84 -0.87
C THR A 70 5.21 0.73 0.18
N HIS A 71 5.33 -0.53 -0.21
CA HIS A 71 5.24 -1.68 0.70
C HIS A 71 5.88 -2.95 0.10
N ASN A 72 5.87 -4.06 0.83
CA ASN A 72 6.65 -5.26 0.50
C ASN A 72 5.89 -6.33 -0.31
N HIS A 73 4.86 -5.96 -1.07
CA HIS A 73 4.26 -6.86 -2.08
C HIS A 73 5.04 -6.83 -3.39
N TRP A 74 5.07 -7.98 -4.07
CA TRP A 74 5.97 -8.28 -5.18
C TRP A 74 5.83 -7.31 -6.36
N ASP A 75 4.61 -6.89 -6.66
CA ASP A 75 4.20 -6.03 -7.76
C ASP A 75 4.50 -4.54 -7.56
N HIS A 76 4.80 -4.13 -6.32
CA HIS A 76 5.31 -2.78 -6.03
C HIS A 76 6.84 -2.75 -5.95
N TRP A 77 7.43 -3.86 -5.55
CA TRP A 77 8.80 -3.90 -5.05
C TRP A 77 9.80 -4.53 -6.00
N PHE A 78 9.51 -5.69 -6.59
CA PHE A 78 10.57 -6.52 -7.21
C PHE A 78 11.25 -5.86 -8.41
N GLY A 79 10.57 -4.92 -9.06
CA GLY A 79 11.13 -4.13 -10.16
C GLY A 79 12.36 -3.30 -9.79
N ILE A 80 12.61 -3.00 -8.51
CA ILE A 80 13.83 -2.24 -8.14
C ILE A 80 15.12 -2.99 -8.50
N ALA A 81 15.09 -4.33 -8.61
CA ALA A 81 16.23 -5.11 -9.08
C ALA A 81 16.58 -4.85 -10.56
N GLY A 82 15.65 -4.29 -11.34
CA GLY A 82 15.86 -3.80 -12.70
C GLY A 82 16.38 -2.37 -12.79
N MET A 83 16.54 -1.68 -11.66
CA MET A 83 16.91 -0.27 -11.57
C MET A 83 18.12 -0.02 -10.64
N PRO A 84 19.21 -0.79 -10.73
CA PRO A 84 20.31 -0.76 -9.76
C PRO A 84 21.02 0.59 -9.67
N GLU A 85 20.85 1.47 -10.65
CA GLU A 85 21.42 2.82 -10.66
C GLU A 85 20.60 3.87 -9.90
N LEU A 86 19.36 3.57 -9.51
CA LEU A 86 18.52 4.50 -8.75
C LEU A 86 18.76 4.36 -7.26
N VAL A 87 18.59 5.47 -6.54
CA VAL A 87 18.46 5.43 -5.08
C VAL A 87 17.07 4.89 -4.74
N SER A 88 16.99 3.61 -4.38
CA SER A 88 15.76 2.98 -3.90
C SER A 88 15.52 3.29 -2.42
N ILE A 89 14.33 3.81 -2.11
CA ILE A 89 13.88 4.20 -0.77
C ILE A 89 12.70 3.32 -0.35
N ALA A 90 12.75 2.74 0.85
CA ALA A 90 11.63 2.00 1.42
C ALA A 90 11.61 2.12 2.95
N HIS A 91 10.50 1.75 3.59
CA HIS A 91 10.45 1.65 5.04
C HIS A 91 11.43 0.58 5.55
N GLU A 92 11.98 0.75 6.76
CA GLU A 92 12.96 -0.19 7.33
C GLU A 92 12.40 -1.61 7.54
N ASN A 93 11.07 -1.72 7.65
CA ASN A 93 10.39 -3.01 7.81
C ASN A 93 10.17 -3.77 6.50
N LEU A 94 10.55 -3.22 5.32
CA LEU A 94 10.32 -3.88 4.02
C LEU A 94 10.83 -5.34 3.99
N LEU A 95 11.92 -5.60 4.70
CA LEU A 95 12.59 -6.90 4.79
C LEU A 95 12.57 -7.51 6.20
N GLU A 96 11.83 -6.92 7.14
CA GLU A 96 11.77 -7.41 8.52
C GLU A 96 11.04 -8.75 8.58
N THR A 97 9.94 -8.87 7.84
CA THR A 97 9.22 -10.13 7.65
C THR A 97 9.67 -10.80 6.35
N ALA A 98 9.91 -12.11 6.42
CA ALA A 98 10.11 -12.89 5.21
C ALA A 98 8.81 -12.82 4.38
N PRO A 99 8.90 -12.70 3.04
CA PRO A 99 7.72 -12.73 2.21
C PRO A 99 7.03 -14.07 2.38
N SER A 100 5.72 -14.05 2.27
CA SER A 100 4.84 -15.20 2.36
C SER A 100 3.81 -15.14 1.23
N GLY A 101 2.87 -16.09 1.21
CA GLY A 101 1.80 -16.13 0.22
C GLY A 101 2.27 -15.98 -1.23
N GLU A 102 1.59 -15.09 -1.97
CA GLU A 102 1.90 -14.82 -3.37
C GLU A 102 3.29 -14.21 -3.55
N THR A 103 3.72 -13.27 -2.71
CA THR A 103 5.03 -12.61 -2.82
C THR A 103 6.18 -13.63 -2.79
N ALA A 104 6.11 -14.63 -1.90
CA ALA A 104 7.11 -15.71 -1.86
C ALA A 104 7.06 -16.62 -3.10
N ALA A 105 5.86 -16.93 -3.58
CA ALA A 105 5.67 -17.73 -4.79
C ALA A 105 6.25 -17.02 -6.02
N ARG A 106 6.01 -15.70 -6.15
CA ARG A 106 6.54 -14.86 -7.23
C ARG A 106 8.06 -14.72 -7.18
N ALA A 107 8.64 -14.58 -5.99
CA ALA A 107 10.10 -14.57 -5.85
C ALA A 107 10.72 -15.88 -6.39
N THR A 108 10.08 -17.01 -6.09
CA THR A 108 10.50 -18.34 -6.58
C THR A 108 10.32 -18.47 -8.10
N GLU A 109 9.17 -18.06 -8.63
CA GLU A 109 8.85 -18.08 -10.07
C GLU A 109 9.87 -17.27 -10.88
N LEU A 110 10.24 -16.09 -10.39
CA LEU A 110 11.22 -15.20 -11.01
C LEU A 110 12.66 -15.64 -10.80
N GLY A 111 12.90 -16.67 -9.97
CA GLY A 111 14.24 -17.16 -9.65
C GLY A 111 15.10 -16.14 -8.88
N LEU A 112 14.47 -15.31 -8.04
CA LEU A 112 15.18 -14.33 -7.21
C LEU A 112 15.95 -15.07 -6.10
N ALA A 113 17.27 -15.19 -6.27
CA ALA A 113 18.14 -15.82 -5.27
C ALA A 113 18.16 -15.05 -3.94
N GLU A 114 18.03 -13.72 -4.01
CA GLU A 114 17.83 -12.83 -2.87
C GLU A 114 16.76 -11.80 -3.23
N LEU A 115 16.02 -11.35 -2.22
CA LEU A 115 15.02 -10.32 -2.40
C LEU A 115 15.70 -8.95 -2.60
N PRO A 116 15.17 -8.07 -3.49
CA PRO A 116 15.81 -6.81 -3.81
C PRO A 116 15.91 -5.87 -2.60
N ARG A 117 17.12 -5.47 -2.20
CA ARG A 117 17.29 -4.59 -1.04
C ARG A 117 17.17 -3.10 -1.43
N PRO A 118 16.47 -2.26 -0.65
CA PRO A 118 16.48 -0.82 -0.86
C PRO A 118 17.88 -0.26 -0.53
N THR A 119 18.27 0.79 -1.23
CA THR A 119 19.56 1.47 -1.02
C THR A 119 19.52 2.33 0.26
N VAL A 120 18.36 2.89 0.56
CA VAL A 120 18.12 3.76 1.71
C VAL A 120 16.82 3.34 2.38
N THR A 121 16.85 3.20 3.70
CA THR A 121 15.63 3.01 4.49
C THR A 121 15.24 4.28 5.24
N PHE A 122 14.00 4.33 5.68
CA PHE A 122 13.51 5.32 6.64
C PHE A 122 12.61 4.64 7.67
N SER A 123 12.44 5.29 8.83
CA SER A 123 11.57 4.81 9.91
C SER A 123 10.28 5.63 9.95
N ILE A 124 10.34 6.92 10.34
CA ILE A 124 9.12 7.75 10.44
C ILE A 124 8.84 8.52 9.13
N ALA A 125 9.81 9.30 8.68
CA ALA A 125 9.64 10.15 7.51
C ALA A 125 10.97 10.43 6.79
N LYS A 126 10.88 10.73 5.51
CA LYS A 126 11.97 11.18 4.64
C LYS A 126 11.46 12.21 3.65
N ALA A 127 12.34 13.07 3.16
CA ALA A 127 12.04 13.95 2.04
C ALA A 127 13.10 13.86 0.95
N VAL A 128 12.68 14.05 -0.30
CA VAL A 128 13.55 14.16 -1.47
C VAL A 128 13.23 15.46 -2.18
N ASP A 129 14.24 16.29 -2.43
CA ASP A 129 14.13 17.49 -3.25
C ASP A 129 14.52 17.17 -4.70
N LEU A 130 13.55 17.35 -5.59
CA LEU A 130 13.68 17.07 -7.03
C LEU A 130 14.16 18.26 -7.85
N GLY A 131 14.61 19.33 -7.19
CA GLY A 131 14.90 20.63 -7.79
C GLY A 131 13.66 21.51 -7.66
N GLY A 132 13.42 22.04 -6.46
CA GLY A 132 12.30 22.93 -6.16
C GLY A 132 10.98 22.22 -5.84
N ARG A 133 10.88 20.91 -6.10
CA ARG A 133 9.73 20.07 -5.74
C ARG A 133 10.09 19.08 -4.65
N ARG A 134 9.44 19.21 -3.50
CA ARG A 134 9.64 18.33 -2.34
C ARG A 134 8.66 17.16 -2.39
N VAL A 135 9.19 15.94 -2.41
CA VAL A 135 8.43 14.71 -2.16
C VAL A 135 8.65 14.30 -0.71
N GLU A 136 7.56 14.04 0.01
CA GLU A 136 7.59 13.61 1.42
C GLU A 136 7.11 12.16 1.51
N ILE A 137 7.88 11.32 2.21
CA ILE A 137 7.60 9.90 2.38
C ILE A 137 7.37 9.68 3.88
N VAL A 138 6.21 9.16 4.26
CA VAL A 138 5.79 9.09 5.66
C VAL A 138 5.19 7.71 5.97
N HIS A 139 5.61 7.13 7.09
CA HIS A 139 5.01 5.92 7.67
C HIS A 139 4.14 6.32 8.87
N PHE A 140 2.82 6.19 8.74
CA PHE A 140 1.86 6.47 9.84
C PHE A 140 1.59 5.24 10.73
N GLY A 141 2.41 4.19 10.60
CA GLY A 141 2.19 2.87 11.17
C GLY A 141 1.70 1.89 10.12
N GLY A 142 1.99 0.60 10.32
CA GLY A 142 1.56 -0.47 9.42
C GLY A 142 0.05 -0.69 9.45
N GLY A 143 -0.52 -1.01 8.29
CA GLY A 143 -1.93 -1.33 8.10
C GLY A 143 -2.06 -2.52 7.14
N HIS A 144 -1.87 -2.27 5.85
CA HIS A 144 -1.85 -3.30 4.83
C HIS A 144 -0.65 -4.24 5.01
N THR A 145 0.52 -3.67 5.33
CA THR A 145 1.74 -4.39 5.71
C THR A 145 2.44 -3.74 6.92
N GLY A 146 3.56 -4.30 7.36
CA GLY A 146 4.43 -3.64 8.34
C GLY A 146 5.26 -2.48 7.77
N ALA A 147 5.27 -2.27 6.45
CA ALA A 147 6.20 -1.39 5.74
C ALA A 147 5.53 -0.24 4.97
N ASP A 148 4.22 -0.03 5.15
CA ASP A 148 3.42 0.90 4.34
C ASP A 148 3.95 2.34 4.37
N ALA A 149 4.20 2.91 3.19
CA ALA A 149 4.69 4.26 3.02
C ALA A 149 3.71 5.09 2.18
N PHE A 150 3.32 6.25 2.72
CA PHE A 150 2.60 7.27 1.99
C PHE A 150 3.59 8.22 1.33
N VAL A 151 3.39 8.54 0.05
CA VAL A 151 4.24 9.47 -0.70
C VAL A 151 3.43 10.70 -1.09
N LEU A 152 3.71 11.82 -0.42
CA LEU A 152 3.01 13.09 -0.59
C LEU A 152 3.80 14.00 -1.54
N VAL A 153 3.07 14.69 -2.42
CA VAL A 153 3.58 15.74 -3.31
C VAL A 153 2.81 17.04 -2.99
N PRO A 154 3.21 17.80 -1.94
CA PRO A 154 2.35 18.82 -1.34
C PRO A 154 2.00 20.03 -2.22
N ASP A 155 2.86 20.37 -3.18
CA ASP A 155 2.63 21.43 -4.16
C ASP A 155 1.65 21.02 -5.26
N GLU A 156 1.55 19.72 -5.54
CA GLU A 156 0.64 19.14 -6.54
C GLU A 156 -0.69 18.64 -5.91
N ASP A 157 -0.81 18.69 -4.58
CA ASP A 157 -1.98 18.22 -3.79
C ASP A 157 -2.38 16.77 -4.10
N LEU A 158 -1.36 15.91 -4.22
CA LEU A 158 -1.46 14.48 -4.51
C LEU A 158 -0.75 13.65 -3.44
N THR A 159 -1.34 12.51 -3.09
CA THR A 159 -0.74 11.52 -2.19
C THR A 159 -0.88 10.12 -2.77
N PHE A 160 0.23 9.41 -2.92
CA PHE A 160 0.24 7.98 -3.25
C PHE A 160 0.18 7.18 -1.95
N THR A 161 -0.68 6.17 -1.91
CA THR A 161 -0.96 5.42 -0.68
C THR A 161 -0.42 3.99 -0.71
N GLY A 162 0.04 3.52 -1.88
CA GLY A 162 0.10 2.08 -2.13
C GLY A 162 -1.25 1.45 -1.78
N ASP A 163 -1.19 0.23 -1.27
CA ASP A 163 -2.36 -0.60 -1.00
C ASP A 163 -3.05 -0.26 0.33
N MET A 164 -2.62 0.82 1.00
CA MET A 164 -3.37 1.38 2.12
C MET A 164 -4.75 1.89 1.70
N LEU A 165 -4.90 2.32 0.44
CA LEU A 165 -6.19 2.51 -0.23
C LEU A 165 -6.27 1.58 -1.44
N GLU A 166 -7.41 0.92 -1.61
CA GLU A 166 -7.63 -0.06 -2.66
C GLU A 166 -8.96 0.27 -3.37
N GLN A 167 -8.89 0.57 -4.67
CA GLN A 167 -10.06 0.96 -5.47
C GLN A 167 -10.37 -0.03 -6.59
N GLY A 168 -9.37 -0.81 -7.04
CA GLY A 168 -9.51 -1.84 -8.05
C GLY A 168 -10.25 -3.08 -7.53
N SER A 169 -10.20 -3.32 -6.22
CA SER A 169 -10.91 -4.40 -5.53
C SER A 169 -11.29 -4.03 -4.09
N ASP A 170 -11.74 -5.02 -3.30
CA ASP A 170 -11.71 -4.88 -1.85
C ASP A 170 -10.25 -4.78 -1.35
N PRO A 171 -10.00 -4.15 -0.19
CA PRO A 171 -8.68 -4.18 0.44
C PRO A 171 -8.19 -5.61 0.68
N GLN A 172 -6.92 -5.86 0.35
CA GLN A 172 -6.31 -7.17 0.58
C GLN A 172 -5.77 -7.29 2.01
N PHE A 173 -6.02 -8.44 2.62
CA PHE A 173 -5.54 -8.80 3.95
C PHE A 173 -4.68 -10.06 3.87
N ASP A 174 -3.59 -10.08 4.62
CA ASP A 174 -2.75 -11.27 4.79
C ASP A 174 -2.17 -11.32 6.22
N GLU A 175 -1.35 -12.34 6.50
CA GLU A 175 -0.66 -12.50 7.78
C GLU A 175 0.34 -11.38 8.13
N THR A 176 0.67 -10.51 7.19
CA THR A 176 1.54 -9.34 7.38
C THR A 176 0.75 -8.07 7.68
N SER A 177 -0.57 -8.09 7.48
CA SER A 177 -1.44 -6.95 7.76
C SER A 177 -1.58 -6.67 9.26
N ASN A 178 -1.54 -5.39 9.62
CA ASN A 178 -1.91 -4.90 10.94
C ASN A 178 -3.33 -4.28 10.88
N ILE A 179 -4.32 -5.16 10.82
CA ILE A 179 -5.73 -4.81 10.57
C ILE A 179 -6.25 -3.84 11.63
N SER A 180 -5.88 -4.03 12.90
CA SER A 180 -6.30 -3.15 13.99
C SER A 180 -5.74 -1.73 13.91
N ASN A 181 -4.55 -1.55 13.32
CA ASN A 181 -3.90 -0.25 13.19
C ASN A 181 -4.18 0.44 11.84
N TRP A 182 -4.63 -0.30 10.83
CA TRP A 182 -4.91 0.24 9.49
C TRP A 182 -5.81 1.49 9.51
N PRO A 183 -6.93 1.55 10.26
CA PRO A 183 -7.73 2.77 10.34
C PRO A 183 -6.96 3.97 10.93
N THR A 184 -6.06 3.73 11.88
CA THR A 184 -5.22 4.78 12.52
C THR A 184 -4.18 5.33 11.54
N ALA A 185 -3.55 4.45 10.75
CA ALA A 185 -2.62 4.88 9.72
C ALA A 185 -3.32 5.73 8.64
N LEU A 186 -4.54 5.34 8.26
CA LEU A 186 -5.39 6.14 7.37
C LEU A 186 -5.82 7.48 8.01
N ASP A 187 -6.13 7.52 9.30
CA ASP A 187 -6.40 8.78 10.01
C ASP A 187 -5.19 9.74 9.94
N GLY A 188 -3.97 9.21 10.00
CA GLY A 188 -2.74 9.98 9.84
C GLY A 188 -2.64 10.70 8.49
N VAL A 189 -2.76 9.95 7.39
CA VAL A 189 -2.68 10.54 6.04
C VAL A 189 -3.88 11.44 5.73
N LEU A 190 -5.09 11.08 6.19
CA LEU A 190 -6.28 11.91 6.04
C LEU A 190 -6.15 13.21 6.84
N GLY A 191 -5.50 13.19 8.00
CA GLY A 191 -5.18 14.39 8.80
C GLY A 191 -4.11 15.28 8.17
N ALA A 192 -3.17 14.69 7.43
CA ALA A 192 -2.12 15.42 6.70
C ALA A 192 -2.59 16.01 5.35
N SER A 193 -3.78 15.65 4.89
CA SER A 193 -4.34 16.06 3.59
C SER A 193 -5.30 17.24 3.68
N ARG A 194 -5.45 17.96 2.57
CA ARG A 194 -6.41 19.05 2.37
C ARG A 194 -7.72 18.49 1.84
N ALA A 195 -8.78 19.29 1.90
CA ALA A 195 -10.09 18.90 1.34
C ALA A 195 -10.03 18.58 -0.17
N SER A 196 -9.11 19.19 -0.91
CA SER A 196 -8.89 19.01 -2.35
C SER A 196 -7.87 17.93 -2.70
N THR A 197 -7.19 17.33 -1.71
CA THR A 197 -6.17 16.32 -1.98
C THR A 197 -6.80 15.11 -2.64
N ARG A 198 -6.20 14.68 -3.74
CA ARG A 198 -6.54 13.40 -4.39
C ARG A 198 -5.52 12.34 -4.01
N PHE A 199 -5.98 11.10 -3.93
CA PHE A 199 -5.17 9.95 -3.55
C PHE A 199 -4.98 9.02 -4.72
N VAL A 200 -3.77 8.49 -4.86
CA VAL A 200 -3.43 7.47 -5.85
C VAL A 200 -3.28 6.14 -5.09
N PRO A 201 -4.28 5.23 -5.18
CA PRO A 201 -4.19 3.89 -4.61
C PRO A 201 -3.15 3.05 -5.37
N GLY A 202 -2.71 1.96 -4.74
CA GLY A 202 -1.81 0.99 -5.39
C GLY A 202 -2.46 0.32 -6.59
N HIS A 203 -3.77 0.13 -6.57
CA HIS A 203 -4.55 -0.35 -7.71
C HIS A 203 -5.84 0.46 -7.92
N GLY A 204 -6.24 0.59 -9.20
CA GLY A 204 -7.47 1.27 -9.61
C GLY A 204 -7.31 2.76 -9.94
N ASP A 205 -8.41 3.50 -9.92
CA ASP A 205 -8.47 4.90 -10.28
C ASP A 205 -8.02 5.84 -9.15
N VAL A 206 -7.62 7.06 -9.53
CA VAL A 206 -7.34 8.15 -8.58
C VAL A 206 -8.64 8.52 -7.87
N VAL A 207 -8.59 8.62 -6.55
CA VAL A 207 -9.77 8.85 -5.70
C VAL A 207 -9.72 10.18 -4.97
N GLU A 208 -10.90 10.70 -4.66
CA GLU A 208 -11.05 11.89 -3.82
C GLU A 208 -10.93 11.53 -2.33
N ARG A 209 -10.61 12.52 -1.49
CA ARG A 209 -10.44 12.34 -0.04
C ARG A 209 -11.59 11.63 0.68
N ASN A 210 -12.82 11.78 0.19
CA ASN A 210 -13.98 11.10 0.78
C ASN A 210 -13.90 9.56 0.65
N PHE A 211 -13.28 9.05 -0.42
CA PHE A 211 -13.04 7.61 -0.57
C PHE A 211 -12.19 7.07 0.58
N GLY A 212 -11.10 7.77 0.92
CA GLY A 212 -10.24 7.37 2.03
C GLY A 212 -10.97 7.34 3.38
N PHE A 213 -11.90 8.27 3.63
CA PHE A 213 -12.74 8.22 4.84
C PHE A 213 -13.70 7.01 4.84
N ILE A 214 -14.27 6.67 3.68
CA ILE A 214 -15.16 5.51 3.53
C ILE A 214 -14.37 4.23 3.80
N GLN A 215 -13.26 3.98 3.10
CA GLN A 215 -12.47 2.77 3.29
C GLN A 215 -11.93 2.66 4.72
N ARG A 216 -11.45 3.78 5.30
CA ARG A 216 -11.04 3.83 6.72
C ARG A 216 -12.17 3.40 7.65
N ALA A 217 -13.41 3.82 7.38
CA ALA A 217 -14.56 3.42 8.17
C ALA A 217 -14.90 1.94 7.96
N GLU A 218 -14.84 1.43 6.73
CA GLU A 218 -15.13 0.04 6.39
C GLU A 218 -14.14 -0.94 7.03
N VAL A 219 -12.84 -0.67 6.96
CA VAL A 219 -11.81 -1.47 7.66
C VAL A 219 -12.01 -1.41 9.18
N GLY A 220 -12.36 -0.23 9.72
CA GLY A 220 -12.69 -0.10 11.14
C GLY A 220 -13.95 -0.86 11.56
N MET A 221 -14.99 -0.87 10.70
CA MET A 221 -16.22 -1.63 10.91
C MET A 221 -15.95 -3.13 10.87
N LEU A 222 -15.12 -3.60 9.94
CA LEU A 222 -14.70 -4.99 9.88
C LEU A 222 -14.11 -5.44 11.23
N TYR A 223 -13.07 -4.76 11.71
CA TYR A 223 -12.41 -5.13 12.97
C TYR A 223 -13.34 -5.01 14.18
N GLY A 224 -14.05 -3.88 14.32
CA GLY A 224 -14.92 -3.62 15.48
C GLY A 224 -16.15 -4.53 15.53
N THR A 225 -16.71 -4.89 14.37
CA THR A 225 -17.85 -5.83 14.30
C THR A 225 -17.40 -7.24 14.65
N THR A 226 -16.23 -7.68 14.15
CA THR A 226 -15.67 -8.98 14.54
C THR A 226 -15.43 -9.06 16.05
N GLU A 227 -14.88 -8.00 16.67
CA GLU A 227 -14.74 -7.95 18.13
C GLU A 227 -16.08 -8.08 18.86
N ALA A 228 -17.11 -7.35 18.40
CA ALA A 228 -18.45 -7.43 18.98
C ALA A 228 -19.06 -8.84 18.84
N LEU A 229 -18.87 -9.50 17.69
CA LEU A 229 -19.33 -10.87 17.44
C LEU A 229 -18.64 -11.87 18.38
N ILE A 230 -17.33 -11.78 18.57
CA ILE A 230 -16.60 -12.63 19.53
C ILE A 230 -17.14 -12.40 20.95
N GLN A 231 -17.37 -11.15 21.34
CA GLN A 231 -17.94 -10.81 22.64
C GLN A 231 -19.37 -11.36 22.82
N GLN A 232 -20.13 -11.55 21.74
CA GLN A 232 -21.45 -12.17 21.76
C GLN A 232 -21.40 -13.71 21.73
N GLY A 233 -20.22 -14.30 21.57
CA GLY A 233 -20.03 -15.75 21.48
C GLY A 233 -20.24 -16.32 20.07
N THR A 234 -20.30 -15.48 19.04
CA THR A 234 -20.36 -15.91 17.64
C THR A 234 -19.04 -16.56 17.26
N LYS A 235 -19.11 -17.76 16.70
CA LYS A 235 -17.93 -18.49 16.22
C LYS A 235 -17.51 -18.03 14.83
N LEU A 236 -16.25 -18.28 14.48
CA LEU A 236 -15.69 -17.91 13.18
C LEU A 236 -16.53 -18.46 12.01
N GLU A 237 -17.00 -19.71 12.09
CA GLU A 237 -17.80 -20.33 11.02
C GLU A 237 -19.14 -19.63 10.75
N ASP A 238 -19.67 -18.88 11.73
CA ASP A 238 -20.96 -18.20 11.63
C ASP A 238 -20.80 -16.68 11.39
N ALA A 239 -19.58 -16.15 11.54
CA ALA A 239 -19.32 -14.71 11.60
C ALA A 239 -19.72 -13.97 10.31
N ALA A 240 -19.40 -14.53 9.14
CA ALA A 240 -19.74 -13.92 7.86
C ALA A 240 -21.25 -13.72 7.68
N ALA A 241 -22.07 -14.64 8.20
CA ALA A 241 -23.54 -14.56 8.10
C ALA A 241 -24.19 -13.75 9.25
N ALA A 242 -23.43 -13.40 10.29
CA ALA A 242 -23.96 -12.78 11.50
C ALA A 242 -24.09 -11.25 11.43
N ALA A 243 -23.60 -10.63 10.37
CA ALA A 243 -23.63 -9.18 10.17
C ALA A 243 -23.69 -8.81 8.68
N GLU A 244 -23.98 -7.54 8.40
CA GLU A 244 -23.77 -6.95 7.09
C GLU A 244 -22.33 -6.41 7.03
N TRP A 245 -21.62 -6.77 5.96
CA TRP A 245 -20.20 -6.44 5.80
C TRP A 245 -19.99 -5.54 4.58
N PRO A 246 -18.98 -4.65 4.60
CA PRO A 246 -18.67 -3.78 3.48
C PRO A 246 -17.86 -4.48 2.37
N PHE A 247 -17.40 -5.72 2.60
CA PHE A 247 -16.53 -6.45 1.69
C PHE A 247 -17.16 -7.76 1.20
N SER A 248 -16.63 -8.29 0.11
CA SER A 248 -17.05 -9.55 -0.50
C SER A 248 -16.82 -10.76 0.41
N GLU A 249 -17.52 -11.86 0.13
CA GLU A 249 -17.35 -13.12 0.84
C GLU A 249 -15.91 -13.66 0.77
N GLU A 250 -15.22 -13.43 -0.35
CA GLU A 250 -13.82 -13.83 -0.56
C GLU A 250 -12.89 -13.08 0.40
N THR A 251 -13.03 -11.76 0.47
CA THR A 251 -12.28 -10.91 1.40
C THR A 251 -12.55 -11.30 2.86
N LEU A 252 -13.80 -11.55 3.22
CA LEU A 252 -14.18 -11.97 4.56
C LEU A 252 -13.62 -13.34 4.93
N ALA A 253 -13.54 -14.27 3.98
CA ALA A 253 -12.98 -15.61 4.21
C ALA A 253 -11.50 -15.55 4.59
N VAL A 254 -10.78 -14.49 4.22
CA VAL A 254 -9.39 -14.24 4.61
C VAL A 254 -9.31 -13.40 5.88
N ALA A 255 -10.03 -12.28 5.92
CA ALA A 255 -9.88 -11.30 7.00
C ALA A 255 -10.46 -11.77 8.34
N LEU A 256 -11.61 -12.46 8.35
CA LEU A 256 -12.23 -12.90 9.60
C LEU A 256 -11.34 -13.87 10.40
N PRO A 257 -10.75 -14.93 9.80
CA PRO A 257 -9.80 -15.77 10.54
C PRO A 257 -8.63 -15.00 11.15
N LEU A 258 -8.05 -14.04 10.41
CA LEU A 258 -6.94 -13.22 10.89
C LEU A 258 -7.35 -12.38 12.10
N ILE A 259 -8.49 -11.69 12.01
CA ILE A 259 -9.00 -10.84 13.10
C ILE A 259 -9.41 -11.68 14.32
N TYR A 260 -10.04 -12.84 14.12
CA TYR A 260 -10.36 -13.77 15.22
C TYR A 260 -9.09 -14.22 15.95
N ALA A 261 -8.06 -14.62 15.22
CA ALA A 261 -6.77 -15.03 15.81
C ALA A 261 -6.10 -13.88 16.56
N GLU A 262 -6.10 -12.67 15.99
CA GLU A 262 -5.53 -11.48 16.62
C GLU A 262 -6.26 -11.12 17.93
N LEU A 263 -7.60 -11.09 17.89
CA LEU A 263 -8.42 -10.75 19.05
C LEU A 263 -8.36 -11.81 20.15
N GLU A 264 -8.31 -13.10 19.79
CA GLU A 264 -8.07 -14.19 20.73
C GLU A 264 -6.71 -14.03 21.42
N ALA A 265 -5.65 -13.72 20.65
CA ALA A 265 -4.32 -13.44 21.20
C ALA A 265 -4.30 -12.22 22.14
N LYS A 266 -5.13 -11.20 21.87
CA LYS A 266 -5.38 -10.05 22.77
C LYS A 266 -6.28 -10.38 23.97
N GLY A 267 -6.79 -11.61 24.06
CA GLY A 267 -7.61 -12.08 25.17
C GLY A 267 -9.07 -11.66 25.10
N VAL A 268 -9.56 -11.21 23.94
CA VAL A 268 -10.98 -10.95 23.73
C VAL A 268 -11.74 -12.27 23.78
N LYS A 269 -12.80 -12.31 24.60
CA LYS A 269 -13.58 -13.51 24.88
C LYS A 269 -15.07 -13.15 24.93
N PRO A 270 -15.96 -14.17 24.77
CA PRO A 270 -17.38 -13.98 24.98
C PRO A 270 -17.68 -13.36 26.35
N ARG A 271 -18.48 -12.30 26.36
CA ARG A 271 -18.95 -11.64 27.58
C ARG A 271 -20.20 -12.36 28.08
N THR A 272 -20.08 -13.01 29.23
CA THR A 272 -21.19 -13.68 29.90
C THR A 272 -21.94 -12.77 30.88
N GLN A 273 -21.42 -11.57 31.13
CA GLN A 273 -21.97 -10.59 32.06
C GLN A 273 -21.83 -9.18 31.47
N LEU A 274 -22.80 -8.31 31.77
CA LEU A 274 -22.72 -6.89 31.42
C LEU A 274 -21.68 -6.18 32.31
N PRO A 275 -20.92 -5.20 31.78
CA PRO A 275 -19.92 -4.45 32.55
C PRO A 275 -20.59 -3.37 33.42
N ILE A 276 -21.54 -3.76 34.27
CA ILE A 276 -22.33 -2.85 35.12
C ILE A 276 -21.57 -2.53 36.41
N MET A 277 -20.65 -3.39 36.84
CA MET A 277 -19.76 -3.09 37.96
C MET A 277 -18.46 -2.50 37.40
N GLY A 278 -18.39 -1.17 37.39
CA GLY A 278 -17.17 -0.44 37.06
C GLY A 278 -16.05 -0.79 38.04
N LEU A 279 -14.84 -0.92 37.51
CA LEU A 279 -13.59 -0.77 38.28
C LEU A 279 -13.22 0.70 38.32
#